data_AF-A0A0Q5TZP8-F1
#
_entry.id   AF-A0A0Q5TZP8-F1
#
_cell.length_a   1.000
_cell.length_b   1.000
_cell.length_c   1.000
_cell.angle_alpha   90.00
_cell.angle_beta   90.00
_cell.angle_gamma   90.00
#
_symmetry.space_group_name_H-M   'P 1'
#
loop_
_entity.id
_entity.type
_entity.pdbx_description
1 polymer ?
#
loop_
_entity_poly.entity_id
_entity_poly.type
_entity_poly.pdbx_seq_one_letter_code
_entity_poly.pdbx_strand_id
1 'polypeptide(L)'
;MFKRLVDLNEPEISIAIFEKSAQLGAGMPYSKAGANDEHITNVSGNEIPELVTSVEEWIQTLPQNILERFNIKPDKFNDYKVMPRLLFGMYLTAQFELLQKQAEEKVIPVKIHLNNEVVDIIDRPEDNKVQVKLAEGQVFEFDNVVVCTGHRWPKKSEGKIPGYFDSPYPPAKLEFKVNHAVAVKGSSLTAIDAIRTLARHNGHFKDSDNNKFTFELAEGSEKFKIIMHSRNGMLPAIRFHLEDPHLLKDSILSEEEVEKNKADNGGFLSLDYVFDRNFKEMFKEKRPEFYEIIQNLSMEDFVTVVMNKREHKAAFDLFKAEYLEAEESIEKEESVYWKEMLAVLSFAMNYPAKYFSAEDMLRLQKTLMPLISIVIAFVPQSSVVEMMALHEAGILEITAVGDDSEEEPQENGGAIYRFTDESGTKQEQYYETFVDCVGQPHLSYRDLPYKSLVDMKTVAQAKIKFRREEKARKALETNDKVEAGNDGNYYLNVPGIAINDNFQVMNSLDAVNERIYMMAVPYIGGYNPDYSGLDFCEAASERIVKSLLPN
;
A
#
# COMPACT_ATOMS: atom_id res chain seq x y z
N MET A 1 12.51 2.24 -11.51
CA MET A 1 13.65 3.19 -11.59
C MET A 1 14.86 2.62 -12.34
N PHE A 2 15.58 1.63 -11.82
CA PHE A 2 16.82 1.13 -12.46
C PHE A 2 16.63 0.70 -13.93
N LYS A 3 15.55 -0.06 -14.22
CA LYS A 3 15.15 -0.41 -15.60
C LYS A 3 15.12 0.81 -16.53
N ARG A 4 14.42 1.89 -16.13
CA ARG A 4 14.29 3.09 -16.96
C ARG A 4 15.64 3.76 -17.23
N LEU A 5 16.54 3.81 -16.24
CA LEU A 5 17.89 4.35 -16.44
C LEU A 5 18.73 3.51 -17.41
N VAL A 6 18.60 2.18 -17.36
CA VAL A 6 19.26 1.28 -18.32
C VAL A 6 18.64 1.40 -19.72
N ASP A 7 17.32 1.53 -19.81
CA ASP A 7 16.58 1.66 -21.08
C ASP A 7 16.92 2.95 -21.83
N LEU A 8 17.14 4.06 -21.11
CA LEU A 8 17.57 5.34 -21.68
C LEU A 8 18.88 5.22 -22.47
N ASN A 9 19.79 4.34 -22.04
CA ASN A 9 21.08 4.12 -22.70
C ASN A 9 21.91 5.41 -22.85
N GLU A 10 21.92 6.24 -21.81
CA GLU A 10 22.65 7.51 -21.79
C GLU A 10 24.11 7.29 -21.36
N PRO A 11 25.11 7.61 -22.22
CA PRO A 11 26.51 7.26 -21.96
C PRO A 11 27.17 8.12 -20.86
N GLU A 12 26.56 9.24 -20.48
CA GLU A 12 27.12 10.20 -19.52
C GLU A 12 26.63 9.97 -18.08
N ILE A 13 25.77 8.99 -17.82
CA ILE A 13 25.31 8.69 -16.46
C ILE A 13 26.16 7.59 -15.81
N SER A 14 26.39 7.75 -14.50
CA SER A 14 26.89 6.67 -13.65
C SER A 14 25.89 6.43 -12.52
N ILE A 15 25.68 5.17 -12.16
CA ILE A 15 24.62 4.77 -11.24
C ILE A 15 25.27 4.13 -10.01
N ALA A 16 24.91 4.61 -8.82
CA ALA A 16 25.19 3.94 -7.57
C ALA A 16 23.89 3.54 -6.87
N ILE A 17 23.82 2.30 -6.38
CA ILE A 17 22.64 1.77 -5.68
C ILE A 17 23.08 1.34 -4.28
N PHE A 18 22.42 1.89 -3.26
CA PHE A 18 22.64 1.55 -1.86
C PHE A 18 21.44 0.76 -1.33
N GLU A 19 21.71 -0.43 -0.81
CA GLU A 19 20.70 -1.34 -0.26
C GLU A 19 21.15 -1.84 1.10
N LYS A 20 20.27 -1.70 2.10
CA LYS A 20 20.57 -2.07 3.49
C LYS A 20 20.66 -3.58 3.69
N SER A 21 20.07 -4.37 2.79
CA SER A 21 20.05 -5.83 2.84
C SER A 21 21.06 -6.44 1.86
N ALA A 22 21.12 -7.77 1.86
CA ALA A 22 21.97 -8.54 0.95
C ALA A 22 21.30 -8.84 -0.41
N GLN A 23 20.10 -8.32 -0.67
CA GLN A 23 19.29 -8.67 -1.84
C GLN A 23 18.66 -7.44 -2.49
N LEU A 24 18.74 -7.36 -3.82
CA LEU A 24 18.06 -6.35 -4.65
C LEU A 24 16.85 -6.94 -5.38
N GLY A 25 16.00 -6.06 -5.90
CA GLY A 25 14.84 -6.44 -6.72
C GLY A 25 13.59 -6.79 -5.92
N ALA A 26 13.67 -7.74 -4.98
CA ALA A 26 12.50 -8.26 -4.27
C ALA A 26 11.78 -7.21 -3.38
N GLY A 27 12.53 -6.28 -2.80
CA GLY A 27 11.99 -5.37 -1.78
C GLY A 27 11.49 -6.11 -0.52
N MET A 28 10.91 -5.37 0.42
CA MET A 28 10.44 -5.96 1.68
C MET A 28 9.23 -6.90 1.52
N PRO A 29 8.15 -6.56 0.78
CA PRO A 29 6.95 -7.40 0.70
C PRO A 29 7.18 -8.79 0.09
N TYR A 30 8.17 -8.93 -0.80
CA TYR A 30 8.43 -10.17 -1.54
C TYR A 30 9.72 -10.89 -1.10
N SER A 31 10.32 -10.47 0.02
CA SER A 31 11.45 -11.14 0.65
C SER A 31 11.09 -11.65 2.04
N LYS A 32 12.03 -12.35 2.70
CA LYS A 32 11.86 -12.81 4.10
C LYS A 32 11.63 -11.67 5.10
N ALA A 33 11.88 -10.42 4.70
CA ALA A 33 11.56 -9.25 5.52
C ALA A 33 10.04 -8.99 5.60
N GLY A 34 9.24 -9.50 4.67
CA GLY A 34 7.79 -9.25 4.57
C GLY A 34 6.93 -10.44 4.18
N ALA A 35 7.51 -11.63 3.98
CA ALA A 35 6.77 -12.83 3.60
C ALA A 35 7.38 -14.15 4.11
N ASN A 36 6.50 -15.12 4.35
CA ASN A 36 6.78 -16.55 4.52
C ASN A 36 6.24 -17.36 3.33
N ASP A 37 6.45 -18.68 3.32
CA ASP A 37 6.09 -19.57 2.18
C ASP A 37 4.58 -19.61 1.91
N GLU A 38 3.76 -19.38 2.91
CA GLU A 38 2.31 -19.33 2.78
C GLU A 38 1.79 -18.03 2.15
N HIS A 39 2.54 -16.93 2.25
CA HIS A 39 2.06 -15.63 1.79
C HIS A 39 2.05 -15.54 0.27
N ILE A 40 0.99 -14.94 -0.25
CA ILE A 40 0.70 -14.83 -1.68
C ILE A 40 0.56 -13.37 -2.08
N THR A 41 0.89 -13.09 -3.33
CA THR A 41 0.66 -11.78 -3.94
C THR A 41 -0.84 -11.52 -4.06
N ASN A 42 -1.23 -10.25 -4.06
CA ASN A 42 -2.57 -9.82 -4.45
C ASN A 42 -2.66 -9.46 -5.96
N VAL A 43 -1.53 -9.50 -6.66
CA VAL A 43 -1.40 -9.31 -8.11
C VAL A 43 -1.00 -10.64 -8.79
N SER A 44 -1.48 -10.87 -10.00
CA SER A 44 -1.10 -11.96 -10.88
C SER A 44 -0.01 -11.53 -11.87
N GLY A 45 0.54 -12.51 -12.58
CA GLY A 45 1.67 -12.27 -13.48
C GLY A 45 1.37 -11.29 -14.61
N ASN A 46 0.15 -11.36 -15.17
CA ASN A 46 -0.30 -10.50 -16.26
C ASN A 46 -0.54 -9.02 -15.85
N GLU A 47 -0.53 -8.71 -14.55
CA GLU A 47 -0.63 -7.34 -14.04
C GLU A 47 0.75 -6.70 -13.83
N ILE A 48 1.83 -7.48 -13.90
CA ILE A 48 3.19 -6.98 -13.68
C ILE A 48 3.60 -6.15 -14.91
N PRO A 49 4.11 -4.92 -14.72
CA PRO A 49 4.67 -4.14 -15.83
C PRO A 49 5.79 -4.90 -16.55
N GLU A 50 5.96 -4.66 -17.84
CA GLU A 50 6.99 -5.34 -18.64
C GLU A 50 8.40 -5.12 -18.05
N LEU A 51 9.05 -6.23 -17.69
CA LEU A 51 10.45 -6.27 -17.25
C LEU A 51 11.31 -6.85 -18.37
N VAL A 52 12.39 -7.59 -18.06
CA VAL A 52 13.28 -8.14 -19.09
C VAL A 52 12.72 -9.40 -19.72
N THR A 53 12.12 -10.27 -18.92
CA THR A 53 11.37 -11.46 -19.36
C THR A 53 10.06 -11.52 -18.61
N SER A 54 9.05 -12.21 -19.15
CA SER A 54 7.80 -12.43 -18.40
C SER A 54 8.00 -13.42 -17.23
N VAL A 55 7.03 -13.47 -16.30
CA VAL A 55 7.03 -14.48 -15.23
C VAL A 55 6.91 -15.88 -15.80
N GLU A 56 6.02 -16.07 -16.78
CA GLU A 56 5.80 -17.35 -17.45
C GLU A 56 7.09 -17.89 -18.08
N GLU A 57 7.81 -17.04 -18.82
CA GLU A 57 9.10 -17.39 -19.42
C GLU A 57 10.14 -17.76 -18.35
N TRP A 58 10.22 -16.96 -17.28
CA TRP A 58 11.16 -17.19 -16.20
C TRP A 58 10.90 -18.50 -15.44
N ILE A 59 9.63 -18.86 -15.23
CA ILE A 59 9.25 -20.11 -14.55
C ILE A 59 9.77 -21.34 -15.29
N GLN A 60 9.84 -21.31 -16.62
CA GLN A 60 10.40 -22.43 -17.40
C GLN A 60 11.90 -22.66 -17.13
N THR A 61 12.59 -21.66 -16.56
CA THR A 61 14.02 -21.72 -16.25
C THR A 61 14.33 -22.19 -14.83
N LEU A 62 13.30 -22.34 -13.98
CA LEU A 62 13.49 -22.62 -12.56
C LEU A 62 13.97 -24.05 -12.30
N PRO A 63 14.86 -24.24 -11.31
CA PRO A 63 15.28 -25.57 -10.92
C PRO A 63 14.15 -26.32 -10.20
N GLN A 64 14.13 -27.64 -10.35
CA GLN A 64 13.08 -28.53 -9.86
C GLN A 64 12.76 -28.35 -8.36
N ASN A 65 13.77 -28.13 -7.51
CA ASN A 65 13.57 -27.96 -6.07
C ASN A 65 12.76 -26.69 -5.72
N ILE A 66 12.86 -25.63 -6.53
CA ILE A 66 12.10 -24.39 -6.32
C ILE A 66 10.66 -24.60 -6.79
N LEU A 67 10.47 -25.27 -7.94
CA LEU A 67 9.15 -25.65 -8.43
C LEU A 67 8.40 -26.53 -7.41
N GLU A 68 9.09 -27.49 -6.80
CA GLU A 68 8.52 -28.35 -5.75
C GLU A 68 8.16 -27.58 -4.48
N ARG A 69 9.03 -26.70 -3.98
CA ARG A 69 8.77 -25.88 -2.78
C ARG A 69 7.48 -25.07 -2.89
N PHE A 70 7.24 -24.47 -4.06
CA PHE A 70 6.08 -23.61 -4.30
C PHE A 70 4.92 -24.31 -5.01
N ASN A 71 5.01 -25.64 -5.22
CA ASN A 71 4.02 -26.44 -5.92
C ASN A 71 3.64 -25.88 -7.32
N ILE A 72 4.65 -25.46 -8.09
CA ILE A 72 4.49 -24.91 -9.44
C ILE A 72 4.76 -25.98 -10.48
N LYS A 73 3.86 -26.10 -11.45
CA LYS A 73 3.99 -26.96 -12.63
C LYS A 73 4.18 -26.07 -13.86
N PRO A 74 5.38 -26.00 -14.47
CA PRO A 74 5.66 -25.08 -15.56
C PRO A 74 4.72 -25.23 -16.76
N ASP A 75 4.30 -26.46 -17.07
CA ASP A 75 3.38 -26.80 -18.17
C ASP A 75 1.92 -26.39 -17.90
N LYS A 76 1.59 -25.98 -16.67
CA LYS A 76 0.26 -25.57 -16.23
C LYS A 76 0.26 -24.21 -15.55
N PHE A 77 1.36 -23.46 -15.68
CA PHE A 77 1.42 -22.12 -15.14
C PHE A 77 0.38 -21.25 -15.86
N ASN A 78 -0.24 -20.35 -15.12
CA ASN A 78 -1.27 -19.45 -15.64
C ASN A 78 -0.98 -18.05 -15.08
N ASP A 79 -0.66 -17.13 -15.98
CA ASP A 79 -0.25 -15.77 -15.65
C ASP A 79 -1.37 -14.93 -15.01
N TYR A 80 -2.63 -15.38 -15.10
CA TYR A 80 -3.79 -14.78 -14.44
C TYR A 80 -3.95 -15.20 -12.97
N LYS A 81 -3.13 -16.14 -12.49
CA LYS A 81 -3.13 -16.56 -11.09
C LYS A 81 -2.11 -15.77 -10.27
N VAL A 82 -2.49 -15.47 -9.03
CA VAL A 82 -1.54 -14.97 -8.03
C VAL A 82 -0.48 -16.03 -7.72
N MET A 83 0.63 -15.60 -7.12
CA MET A 83 1.78 -16.47 -6.85
C MET A 83 2.31 -16.30 -5.42
N PRO A 84 3.07 -17.26 -4.89
CA PRO A 84 3.74 -17.09 -3.60
C PRO A 84 4.66 -15.86 -3.61
N ARG A 85 4.61 -15.02 -2.57
CA ARG A 85 5.37 -13.76 -2.52
C ARG A 85 6.87 -13.98 -2.62
N LEU A 86 7.39 -15.04 -1.98
CA LEU A 86 8.81 -15.34 -2.03
C LEU A 86 9.26 -15.83 -3.42
N LEU A 87 8.38 -16.53 -4.16
CA LEU A 87 8.65 -16.89 -5.55
C LEU A 87 8.67 -15.62 -6.43
N PHE A 88 7.73 -14.71 -6.22
CA PHE A 88 7.70 -13.45 -6.93
C PHE A 88 8.93 -12.57 -6.64
N GLY A 89 9.41 -12.55 -5.39
CA GLY A 89 10.65 -11.87 -5.04
C GLY A 89 11.88 -12.46 -5.72
N MET A 90 11.91 -13.79 -5.89
CA MET A 90 12.96 -14.44 -6.68
C MET A 90 12.92 -14.00 -8.15
N TYR A 91 11.73 -13.88 -8.75
CA TYR A 91 11.56 -13.34 -10.10
C TYR A 91 12.09 -11.91 -10.19
N LEU A 92 11.66 -11.01 -9.30
CA LEU A 92 12.11 -9.60 -9.31
C LEU A 92 13.63 -9.47 -9.14
N THR A 93 14.24 -10.35 -8.34
CA THR A 93 15.70 -10.43 -8.19
C THR A 93 16.36 -10.84 -9.51
N ALA A 94 15.84 -11.88 -10.17
CA ALA A 94 16.36 -12.33 -11.46
C ALA A 94 16.22 -11.25 -12.55
N GLN A 95 15.10 -10.52 -12.58
CA GLN A 95 14.92 -9.39 -13.50
C GLN A 95 15.94 -8.28 -13.24
N PHE A 96 16.24 -8.00 -11.97
CA PHE A 96 17.26 -7.03 -11.60
C PHE A 96 18.68 -7.47 -12.03
N GLU A 97 19.00 -8.76 -11.93
CA GLU A 97 20.26 -9.33 -12.44
C GLU A 97 20.38 -9.22 -13.97
N LEU A 98 19.28 -9.44 -14.70
CA LEU A 98 19.26 -9.24 -16.16
C LEU A 98 19.48 -7.77 -16.53
N LEU A 99 18.88 -6.84 -15.79
CA LEU A 99 19.11 -5.40 -16.00
C LEU A 99 20.56 -4.99 -15.75
N GLN A 100 21.24 -5.60 -14.77
CA GLN A 100 22.67 -5.37 -14.55
C GLN A 100 23.50 -5.81 -15.76
N LYS A 101 23.22 -7.00 -16.31
CA LYS A 101 23.89 -7.47 -17.54
C LYS A 101 23.65 -6.55 -18.72
N GLN A 102 22.41 -6.07 -18.90
CA GLN A 102 22.10 -5.09 -19.94
C GLN A 102 22.83 -3.77 -19.75
N ALA A 103 22.99 -3.30 -18.50
CA ALA A 103 23.78 -2.11 -18.20
C ALA A 103 25.27 -2.31 -18.56
N GLU A 104 25.83 -3.48 -18.24
CA GLU A 104 27.21 -3.86 -18.61
C GLU A 104 27.40 -3.91 -20.13
N GLU A 105 26.47 -4.52 -20.87
CA GLU A 105 26.47 -4.58 -22.34
C GLU A 105 26.40 -3.19 -22.98
N LYS A 106 25.65 -2.28 -22.35
CA LYS A 106 25.52 -0.86 -22.73
C LYS A 106 26.67 0.01 -22.21
N VAL A 107 27.61 -0.55 -21.45
CA VAL A 107 28.77 0.16 -20.87
C VAL A 107 28.33 1.29 -19.92
N ILE A 108 27.20 1.13 -19.24
CA ILE A 108 26.73 2.06 -18.20
C ILE A 108 27.42 1.70 -16.88
N PRO A 109 28.20 2.60 -16.26
CA PRO A 109 28.85 2.32 -14.98
C PRO A 109 27.80 2.15 -13.86
N VAL A 110 27.70 0.95 -13.30
CA VAL A 110 26.81 0.64 -12.16
C VAL A 110 27.65 0.14 -10.99
N LYS A 111 27.46 0.77 -9.81
CA LYS A 111 28.08 0.34 -8.55
C LYS A 111 27.02 0.01 -7.52
N ILE A 112 27.06 -1.22 -7.02
CA ILE A 112 26.09 -1.71 -6.04
C ILE A 112 26.75 -1.84 -4.67
N HIS A 113 26.09 -1.28 -3.67
CA HIS A 113 26.48 -1.25 -2.27
C HIS A 113 25.44 -2.01 -1.43
N LEU A 114 25.60 -3.33 -1.30
CA LEU A 114 24.75 -4.19 -0.46
C LEU A 114 25.17 -4.11 1.01
N ASN A 115 24.22 -4.41 1.92
CA ASN A 115 24.41 -4.32 3.37
C ASN A 115 24.87 -2.92 3.84
N ASN A 116 24.47 -1.88 3.11
CA ASN A 116 24.84 -0.50 3.39
C ASN A 116 23.57 0.34 3.59
N GLU A 117 23.24 0.60 4.85
CA GLU A 117 22.12 1.46 5.21
C GLU A 117 22.50 2.95 5.06
N VAL A 118 21.75 3.66 4.23
CA VAL A 118 21.78 5.13 4.17
C VAL A 118 21.03 5.69 5.37
N VAL A 119 21.72 6.47 6.20
CA VAL A 119 21.16 7.07 7.42
C VAL A 119 20.90 8.56 7.29
N ASP A 120 21.49 9.22 6.29
CA ASP A 120 21.23 10.63 6.02
C ASP A 120 21.47 11.01 4.56
N ILE A 121 20.77 12.06 4.12
CA ILE A 121 20.94 12.70 2.81
C ILE A 121 21.13 14.19 3.08
N ILE A 122 22.20 14.75 2.56
CA ILE A 122 22.63 16.12 2.84
C ILE A 122 22.70 16.88 1.51
N ASP A 123 21.86 17.89 1.35
CA ASP A 123 21.86 18.74 0.16
C ASP A 123 23.00 19.77 0.22
N ARG A 124 23.75 19.92 -0.89
CA ARG A 124 24.88 20.86 -1.05
C ARG A 124 24.63 21.77 -2.24
N PRO A 125 23.71 22.76 -2.12
CA PRO A 125 23.37 23.64 -3.23
C PRO A 125 24.57 24.49 -3.71
N GLU A 126 25.50 24.83 -2.82
CA GLU A 126 26.73 25.58 -3.13
C GLU A 126 27.64 24.86 -4.14
N ASP A 127 27.65 23.53 -4.09
CA ASP A 127 28.48 22.67 -4.95
C ASP A 127 27.66 22.01 -6.07
N ASN A 128 26.34 22.26 -6.10
CA ASN A 128 25.36 21.53 -6.91
C ASN A 128 25.47 20.00 -6.75
N LYS A 129 25.61 19.54 -5.51
CA LYS A 129 25.76 18.11 -5.16
C LYS A 129 24.80 17.70 -4.05
N VAL A 130 24.69 16.39 -3.86
CA VAL A 130 24.03 15.76 -2.72
C VAL A 130 24.95 14.71 -2.13
N GLN A 131 25.08 14.73 -0.81
CA GLN A 131 25.87 13.78 -0.05
C GLN A 131 24.97 12.68 0.53
N VAL A 132 25.34 11.43 0.34
CA VAL A 132 24.70 10.24 0.91
C VAL A 132 25.57 9.68 2.02
N LYS A 133 25.06 9.65 3.24
CA LYS A 133 25.78 9.18 4.43
C LYS A 133 25.31 7.79 4.83
N LEU A 134 26.27 6.86 4.96
CA LEU A 134 26.01 5.50 5.43
C LEU A 134 26.08 5.40 6.95
N ALA A 135 25.45 4.35 7.51
CA ALA A 135 25.48 4.04 8.94
C ALA A 135 26.91 3.91 9.50
N GLU A 136 27.84 3.38 8.69
CA GLU A 136 29.25 3.21 9.04
C GLU A 136 30.07 4.52 8.95
N GLY A 137 29.43 5.64 8.58
CA GLY A 137 30.04 6.98 8.55
C GLY A 137 30.66 7.36 7.21
N GLN A 138 30.71 6.46 6.23
CA GLN A 138 31.12 6.78 4.85
C GLN A 138 30.16 7.78 4.22
N VAL A 139 30.70 8.69 3.41
CA VAL A 139 29.94 9.71 2.67
C VAL A 139 30.32 9.64 1.20
N PHE A 140 29.30 9.64 0.35
CA PHE A 140 29.42 9.64 -1.11
C PHE A 140 28.75 10.88 -1.69
N GLU A 141 29.25 11.39 -2.80
CA GLU A 141 28.71 12.58 -3.47
C GLU A 141 28.13 12.23 -4.83
N PHE A 142 26.97 12.83 -5.13
CA PHE A 142 26.21 12.61 -6.37
C PHE A 142 25.63 13.91 -6.89
N ASP A 143 25.37 13.96 -8.19
CA ASP A 143 24.59 15.05 -8.83
C ASP A 143 23.12 14.96 -8.43
N ASN A 144 22.57 13.74 -8.38
CA ASN A 144 21.16 13.48 -8.11
C ASN A 144 21.00 12.26 -7.18
N VAL A 145 19.96 12.26 -6.36
CA VAL A 145 19.57 11.15 -5.49
C VAL A 145 18.08 10.87 -5.65
N VAL A 146 17.73 9.62 -5.92
CA VAL A 146 16.34 9.14 -5.95
C VAL A 146 16.12 8.18 -4.78
N VAL A 147 15.21 8.52 -3.87
CA VAL A 147 14.92 7.72 -2.69
C VAL A 147 13.83 6.69 -2.99
N CYS A 148 14.22 5.43 -3.14
CA CYS A 148 13.34 4.29 -3.42
C CYS A 148 13.28 3.28 -2.26
N THR A 149 13.30 3.74 -1.00
CA THR A 149 13.42 2.86 0.18
C THR A 149 12.18 2.01 0.48
N GLY A 150 11.06 2.24 -0.21
CA GLY A 150 9.82 1.51 -0.02
C GLY A 150 9.24 1.66 1.40
N HIS A 151 8.86 0.53 1.99
CA HIS A 151 8.17 0.45 3.27
C HIS A 151 9.06 0.79 4.48
N ARG A 152 8.45 1.35 5.53
CA ARG A 152 9.09 1.56 6.83
C ARG A 152 8.14 1.29 7.98
N TRP A 153 8.55 0.36 8.84
CA TRP A 153 7.83 -0.07 10.03
C TRP A 153 8.63 0.30 11.28
N PRO A 154 8.41 1.48 11.88
CA PRO A 154 9.07 1.87 13.12
C PRO A 154 8.67 0.94 14.26
N LYS A 155 9.63 0.51 15.07
CA LYS A 155 9.38 -0.23 16.31
C LYS A 155 9.29 0.76 17.47
N LYS A 156 8.14 0.82 18.15
CA LYS A 156 7.90 1.66 19.32
C LYS A 156 7.98 0.81 20.59
N SER A 157 7.19 -0.25 20.66
CA SER A 157 6.99 -1.11 21.82
C SER A 157 7.48 -2.54 21.61
N GLU A 158 7.49 -3.01 20.37
CA GLU A 158 7.97 -4.34 20.01
C GLU A 158 9.43 -4.54 20.42
N GLY A 159 9.70 -5.71 21.01
CA GLY A 159 11.02 -6.06 21.55
C GLY A 159 11.30 -5.46 22.94
N LYS A 160 10.46 -4.52 23.41
CA LYS A 160 10.48 -4.01 24.78
C LYS A 160 9.36 -4.64 25.62
N ILE A 161 8.18 -4.81 25.03
CA ILE A 161 7.00 -5.38 25.67
C ILE A 161 6.77 -6.81 25.14
N PRO A 162 6.85 -7.86 25.99
CA PRO A 162 6.57 -9.23 25.59
C PRO A 162 5.16 -9.37 25.02
N GLY A 163 4.98 -10.15 23.95
CA GLY A 163 3.65 -10.40 23.36
C GLY A 163 3.03 -9.23 22.59
N TYR A 164 3.69 -8.07 22.52
CA TYR A 164 3.24 -6.93 21.71
C TYR A 164 4.07 -6.78 20.44
N PHE A 165 3.40 -6.65 19.30
CA PHE A 165 4.03 -6.49 17.98
C PHE A 165 3.50 -5.23 17.29
N ASP A 166 4.40 -4.29 16.94
CA ASP A 166 4.07 -3.01 16.28
C ASP A 166 3.70 -3.20 14.79
N SER A 167 4.01 -4.37 14.24
CA SER A 167 3.64 -4.81 12.89
C SER A 167 3.69 -6.34 12.84
N PRO A 168 3.17 -7.03 11.82
CA PRO A 168 3.44 -8.46 11.67
C PRO A 168 4.81 -8.74 11.05
N TYR A 169 5.57 -7.72 10.65
CA TYR A 169 6.77 -7.90 9.82
C TYR A 169 8.09 -7.81 10.61
N PRO A 170 9.09 -8.67 10.33
CA PRO A 170 9.02 -9.83 9.44
C PRO A 170 8.07 -10.91 10.02
N PRO A 171 7.34 -11.65 9.18
CA PRO A 171 6.33 -12.61 9.64
C PRO A 171 6.93 -13.76 10.44
N ALA A 172 8.21 -14.07 10.23
CA ALA A 172 8.96 -15.04 11.02
C ALA A 172 8.89 -14.83 12.54
N LYS A 173 8.62 -13.61 13.02
CA LYS A 173 8.47 -13.33 14.46
C LYS A 173 7.13 -13.79 15.03
N LEU A 174 6.17 -14.14 14.19
CA LEU A 174 4.86 -14.70 14.55
C LEU A 174 4.83 -16.23 14.49
N GLU A 175 5.99 -16.87 14.25
CA GLU A 175 6.14 -18.33 14.18
C GLU A 175 6.22 -18.96 15.57
N PHE A 176 5.18 -18.76 16.39
CA PHE A 176 5.12 -19.27 17.75
C PHE A 176 3.78 -19.91 18.07
N LYS A 177 3.81 -20.73 19.11
CA LYS A 177 2.64 -21.42 19.64
C LYS A 177 2.10 -20.74 20.88
N VAL A 178 0.79 -20.60 20.97
CA VAL A 178 0.04 -19.98 22.07
C VAL A 178 -1.20 -20.81 22.40
N ASN A 179 -1.70 -20.61 23.62
CA ASN A 179 -2.90 -21.28 24.13
C ASN A 179 -3.87 -20.27 24.75
N HIS A 180 -4.09 -19.17 24.02
CA HIS A 180 -4.94 -18.03 24.39
C HIS A 180 -5.37 -17.27 23.13
N ALA A 181 -6.27 -16.30 23.30
CA ALA A 181 -6.74 -15.45 22.21
C ALA A 181 -5.68 -14.40 21.81
N VAL A 182 -5.45 -14.26 20.50
CA VAL A 182 -4.56 -13.26 19.92
C VAL A 182 -5.40 -12.13 19.33
N ALA A 183 -5.14 -10.88 19.75
CA ALA A 183 -5.72 -9.71 19.12
C ALA A 183 -4.92 -9.32 17.87
N VAL A 184 -5.63 -9.19 16.75
CA VAL A 184 -5.08 -8.66 15.50
C VAL A 184 -5.82 -7.35 15.19
N LYS A 185 -5.12 -6.22 15.23
CA LYS A 185 -5.70 -4.91 14.92
C LYS A 185 -5.71 -4.69 13.42
N GLY A 186 -6.89 -4.61 12.82
CA GLY A 186 -7.09 -4.47 11.38
C GLY A 186 -7.61 -5.74 10.69
N SER A 187 -8.05 -5.59 9.45
CA SER A 187 -8.58 -6.69 8.62
C SER A 187 -8.03 -6.72 7.19
N SER A 188 -7.02 -5.91 6.88
CA SER A 188 -6.39 -5.82 5.56
C SER A 188 -5.55 -7.06 5.21
N LEU A 189 -4.93 -7.08 4.03
CA LEU A 189 -3.97 -8.12 3.64
C LEU A 189 -2.85 -8.34 4.68
N THR A 190 -2.44 -7.27 5.37
CA THR A 190 -1.46 -7.35 6.46
C THR A 190 -1.96 -8.22 7.62
N ALA A 191 -3.24 -8.08 8.00
CA ALA A 191 -3.86 -8.91 9.02
C ALA A 191 -4.02 -10.36 8.54
N ILE A 192 -4.41 -10.55 7.27
CA ILE A 192 -4.53 -11.88 6.66
C ILE A 192 -3.19 -12.62 6.68
N ASP A 193 -2.09 -11.95 6.33
CA ASP A 193 -0.75 -12.56 6.38
C ASP A 193 -0.40 -13.00 7.82
N ALA A 194 -0.66 -12.14 8.82
CA ALA A 194 -0.42 -12.47 10.22
C ALA A 194 -1.24 -13.69 10.68
N ILE A 195 -2.54 -13.73 10.31
CA ILE A 195 -3.45 -14.84 10.60
C ILE A 195 -2.92 -16.15 9.99
N ARG A 196 -2.49 -16.11 8.73
CA ARG A 196 -2.01 -17.30 8.01
C ARG A 196 -0.73 -17.88 8.62
N THR A 197 0.16 -17.02 9.12
CA THR A 197 1.36 -17.44 9.86
C THR A 197 0.97 -18.00 11.23
N LEU A 198 0.21 -17.27 12.05
CA LEU A 198 -0.20 -17.72 13.38
C LEU A 198 -0.96 -19.05 13.32
N ALA A 199 -1.88 -19.23 12.37
CA ALA A 199 -2.65 -20.45 12.20
C ALA A 199 -1.75 -21.68 11.98
N ARG A 200 -0.72 -21.59 11.13
CA ARG A 200 0.19 -22.70 10.82
C ARG A 200 1.08 -23.12 11.99
N HIS A 201 1.31 -22.23 12.95
CA HIS A 201 2.08 -22.54 14.16
C HIS A 201 1.21 -22.98 15.35
N ASN A 202 -0.11 -22.92 15.21
CA ASN A 202 -1.08 -23.29 16.25
C ASN A 202 -2.05 -24.40 15.82
N GLY A 203 -1.89 -24.93 14.61
CA GLY A 203 -2.71 -26.00 14.04
C GLY A 203 -2.30 -26.34 12.62
N HIS A 204 -3.14 -27.11 11.94
CA HIS A 204 -2.90 -27.54 10.57
C HIS A 204 -4.19 -27.53 9.76
N PHE A 205 -4.06 -27.15 8.48
CA PHE A 205 -5.13 -27.24 7.51
C PHE A 205 -5.21 -28.66 6.94
N LYS A 206 -6.40 -29.15 6.66
CA LYS A 206 -6.64 -30.44 5.99
C LYS A 206 -7.66 -30.31 4.87
N ASP A 207 -7.39 -31.00 3.78
CA ASP A 207 -8.42 -31.40 2.84
C ASP A 207 -9.24 -32.52 3.48
N SER A 208 -10.55 -32.35 3.59
CA SER A 208 -11.46 -33.43 4.00
C SER A 208 -12.09 -34.10 2.78
N ASP A 209 -12.57 -35.34 2.96
CA ASP A 209 -13.14 -36.20 1.91
C ASP A 209 -14.32 -35.58 1.13
N ASN A 210 -14.91 -34.48 1.61
CA ASN A 210 -16.05 -33.79 1.00
C ASN A 210 -15.67 -32.49 0.26
N ASN A 211 -14.41 -32.35 -0.21
CA ASN A 211 -13.88 -31.08 -0.75
C ASN A 211 -14.01 -29.90 0.23
N LYS A 212 -14.11 -30.18 1.53
CA LYS A 212 -14.17 -29.15 2.57
C LYS A 212 -12.77 -28.96 3.14
N PHE A 213 -12.27 -27.74 3.06
CA PHE A 213 -11.01 -27.35 3.67
C PHE A 213 -11.26 -27.02 5.16
N THR A 214 -10.59 -27.72 6.07
CA THR A 214 -10.81 -27.57 7.51
C THR A 214 -9.51 -27.22 8.24
N PHE A 215 -9.65 -26.71 9.46
CA PHE A 215 -8.53 -26.42 10.35
C PHE A 215 -8.68 -27.18 11.66
N GLU A 216 -7.58 -27.76 12.14
CA GLU A 216 -7.52 -28.46 13.42
C GLU A 216 -6.40 -27.87 14.28
N LEU A 217 -6.68 -27.68 15.57
CA LEU A 217 -5.70 -27.17 16.52
C LEU A 217 -4.60 -28.20 16.80
N ALA A 218 -3.38 -27.69 17.01
CA ALA A 218 -2.27 -28.50 17.48
C ALA A 218 -2.37 -28.73 19.00
N GLU A 219 -1.81 -29.84 19.48
CA GLU A 219 -1.74 -30.16 20.92
C GLU A 219 -1.06 -29.04 21.72
N GLY A 220 -1.70 -28.46 22.73
CA GLY A 220 -1.20 -27.31 23.48
C GLY A 220 -1.65 -25.94 22.95
N SER A 221 -2.54 -25.90 21.96
CA SER A 221 -3.20 -24.69 21.43
C SER A 221 -4.73 -24.75 21.56
N GLU A 222 -5.27 -25.51 22.51
CA GLU A 222 -6.71 -25.79 22.64
C GLU A 222 -7.60 -24.55 22.80
N LYS A 223 -7.05 -23.45 23.32
CA LYS A 223 -7.70 -22.14 23.53
C LYS A 223 -7.23 -21.08 22.54
N PHE A 224 -6.43 -21.46 21.55
CA PHE A 224 -6.00 -20.55 20.51
C PHE A 224 -7.21 -20.02 19.74
N LYS A 225 -7.30 -18.70 19.68
CA LYS A 225 -8.26 -17.95 18.86
C LYS A 225 -7.57 -16.73 18.30
N ILE A 226 -8.07 -16.23 17.18
CA ILE A 226 -7.67 -14.95 16.61
C ILE A 226 -8.89 -14.07 16.54
N ILE A 227 -8.79 -12.87 17.13
CA ILE A 227 -9.85 -11.87 17.11
C ILE A 227 -9.35 -10.68 16.30
N MET A 228 -9.90 -10.55 15.09
CA MET A 228 -9.67 -9.40 14.22
C MET A 228 -10.48 -8.22 14.76
N HIS A 229 -9.81 -7.10 14.98
CA HIS A 229 -10.45 -5.87 15.41
C HIS A 229 -10.44 -4.90 14.24
N SER A 230 -11.57 -4.77 13.56
CA SER A 230 -11.74 -3.93 12.38
C SER A 230 -12.56 -2.70 12.76
N ARG A 231 -12.22 -1.53 12.21
CA ARG A 231 -12.96 -0.29 12.52
C ARG A 231 -14.47 -0.45 12.36
N ASN A 232 -14.90 -1.04 11.23
CA ASN A 232 -16.33 -1.22 10.90
C ASN A 232 -16.73 -2.70 10.84
N GLY A 233 -15.94 -3.61 11.43
CA GLY A 233 -16.23 -5.05 11.38
C GLY A 233 -16.17 -5.69 9.99
N MET A 234 -15.64 -5.00 8.97
CA MET A 234 -15.64 -5.47 7.58
C MET A 234 -14.37 -6.21 7.19
N LEU A 235 -14.53 -7.15 6.25
CA LEU A 235 -13.45 -7.81 5.53
C LEU A 235 -13.23 -7.19 4.14
N PRO A 236 -11.98 -7.17 3.65
CA PRO A 236 -11.63 -6.72 2.31
C PRO A 236 -12.30 -7.55 1.22
N ALA A 237 -12.55 -6.92 0.07
CA ALA A 237 -13.13 -7.58 -1.08
C ALA A 237 -12.14 -8.54 -1.75
N ILE A 238 -12.72 -9.55 -2.38
CA ILE A 238 -12.00 -10.68 -2.94
C ILE A 238 -11.58 -10.37 -4.38
N ARG A 239 -10.41 -10.86 -4.77
CA ARG A 239 -9.88 -10.76 -6.12
C ARG A 239 -10.83 -11.43 -7.11
N PHE A 240 -11.12 -10.73 -8.20
CA PHE A 240 -11.99 -11.16 -9.30
C PHE A 240 -11.24 -10.97 -10.64
N HIS A 241 -11.88 -11.27 -11.77
CA HIS A 241 -11.27 -11.05 -13.08
C HIS A 241 -11.20 -9.55 -13.41
N LEU A 242 -10.01 -9.03 -13.69
CA LEU A 242 -9.84 -7.64 -14.16
C LEU A 242 -9.87 -7.62 -15.69
N GLU A 243 -10.78 -6.82 -16.28
CA GLU A 243 -10.81 -6.61 -17.74
C GLU A 243 -9.57 -5.83 -18.23
N ASP A 244 -9.06 -4.91 -17.40
CA ASP A 244 -7.78 -4.24 -17.59
C ASP A 244 -6.79 -4.61 -16.48
N PRO A 245 -5.78 -5.45 -16.74
CA PRO A 245 -4.83 -5.85 -15.71
C PRO A 245 -3.85 -4.74 -15.30
N HIS A 246 -3.70 -3.68 -16.10
CA HIS A 246 -2.85 -2.55 -15.72
C HIS A 246 -3.63 -1.37 -15.16
N LEU A 247 -4.97 -1.40 -15.23
CA LEU A 247 -5.83 -0.28 -14.79
C LEU A 247 -5.46 1.07 -15.46
N LEU A 248 -4.76 1.02 -16.60
CA LEU A 248 -4.08 2.16 -17.27
C LEU A 248 -4.88 2.79 -18.42
N LYS A 249 -6.17 2.44 -18.56
CA LYS A 249 -7.04 3.06 -19.59
C LYS A 249 -7.13 4.58 -19.43
N ASP A 250 -7.69 5.24 -20.44
CA ASP A 250 -7.86 6.70 -20.67
C ASP A 250 -8.57 7.51 -19.56
N SER A 251 -8.56 7.00 -18.33
CA SER A 251 -9.16 7.49 -17.10
C SER A 251 -8.20 8.33 -16.24
N ILE A 252 -7.03 8.72 -16.73
CA ILE A 252 -6.25 9.80 -16.09
C ILE A 252 -6.66 11.11 -16.76
N LEU A 253 -7.04 12.11 -15.97
CA LEU A 253 -7.29 13.45 -16.51
C LEU A 253 -6.04 13.98 -17.22
N SER A 254 -6.21 14.48 -18.44
CA SER A 254 -5.14 15.18 -19.14
C SER A 254 -4.69 16.43 -18.35
N GLU A 255 -3.45 16.86 -18.54
CA GLU A 255 -2.96 18.10 -17.94
C GLU A 255 -3.87 19.29 -18.30
N GLU A 256 -4.39 19.33 -19.53
CA GLU A 256 -5.31 20.37 -19.98
C GLU A 256 -6.64 20.34 -19.22
N GLU A 257 -7.22 19.16 -18.99
CA GLU A 257 -8.44 19.01 -18.18
C GLU A 257 -8.22 19.45 -16.72
N VAL A 258 -7.08 19.07 -16.14
CA VAL A 258 -6.71 19.44 -14.76
C VAL A 258 -6.55 20.96 -14.64
N GLU A 259 -5.77 21.58 -15.52
CA GLU A 259 -5.52 23.03 -15.48
C GLU A 259 -6.78 23.84 -15.77
N LYS A 260 -7.62 23.41 -16.71
CA LYS A 260 -8.91 24.05 -16.98
C LYS A 260 -9.82 23.98 -15.75
N ASN A 261 -9.97 22.80 -15.14
CA ASN A 261 -10.82 22.66 -13.96
C ASN A 261 -10.30 23.50 -12.78
N LYS A 262 -8.97 23.54 -12.58
CA LYS A 262 -8.33 24.40 -11.57
C LYS A 262 -8.62 25.87 -11.81
N ALA A 263 -8.51 26.35 -13.04
CA ALA A 263 -8.82 27.74 -13.39
C ALA A 263 -10.27 28.10 -13.03
N ASP A 264 -11.21 27.20 -13.33
CA ASP A 264 -12.64 27.39 -13.03
C ASP A 264 -12.98 27.28 -11.52
N ASN A 265 -12.05 26.76 -10.71
CA ASN A 265 -12.24 26.48 -9.29
C ASN A 265 -11.29 27.22 -8.34
N GLY A 266 -10.70 28.34 -8.81
CA GLY A 266 -9.87 29.20 -7.96
C GLY A 266 -8.51 28.59 -7.64
N GLY A 267 -7.95 27.83 -8.57
CA GLY A 267 -6.64 27.16 -8.46
C GLY A 267 -6.68 25.73 -7.92
N PHE A 268 -7.87 25.22 -7.57
CA PHE A 268 -8.06 23.88 -7.00
C PHE A 268 -8.72 22.95 -7.99
N LEU A 269 -8.28 21.70 -8.05
CA LEU A 269 -9.03 20.66 -8.74
C LEU A 269 -10.26 20.27 -7.90
N SER A 270 -11.41 20.10 -8.54
CA SER A 270 -12.62 19.64 -7.86
C SER A 270 -12.62 18.12 -7.70
N LEU A 271 -12.77 17.63 -6.47
CA LEU A 271 -12.94 16.19 -6.21
C LEU A 271 -14.20 15.63 -6.89
N ASP A 272 -15.29 16.40 -6.93
CA ASP A 272 -16.52 15.99 -7.60
C ASP A 272 -16.31 15.84 -9.11
N TYR A 273 -15.49 16.71 -9.72
CA TYR A 273 -15.14 16.58 -11.14
C TYR A 273 -14.34 15.29 -11.42
N VAL A 274 -13.35 14.98 -10.56
CA VAL A 274 -12.57 13.73 -10.68
C VAL A 274 -13.48 12.51 -10.49
N PHE A 275 -14.36 12.52 -9.48
CA PHE A 275 -15.30 11.43 -9.25
C PHE A 275 -16.28 11.25 -10.42
N ASP A 276 -16.80 12.34 -10.97
CA ASP A 276 -17.70 12.28 -12.11
C ASP A 276 -16.96 11.71 -13.34
N ARG A 277 -15.83 12.31 -13.70
CA ARG A 277 -15.10 12.01 -14.94
C ARG A 277 -14.40 10.64 -14.91
N ASN A 278 -13.73 10.31 -13.82
CA ASN A 278 -12.88 9.12 -13.72
C ASN A 278 -13.60 7.90 -13.13
N PHE A 279 -14.81 8.06 -12.57
CA PHE A 279 -15.61 6.96 -12.07
C PHE A 279 -16.99 6.88 -12.73
N LYS A 280 -17.87 7.87 -12.56
CA LYS A 280 -19.26 7.75 -13.05
C LYS A 280 -19.35 7.62 -14.57
N GLU A 281 -18.58 8.40 -15.33
CA GLU A 281 -18.66 8.36 -16.79
C GLU A 281 -18.24 7.01 -17.39
N MET A 282 -17.40 6.25 -16.69
CA MET A 282 -16.97 4.91 -17.12
C MET A 282 -18.12 3.91 -17.21
N PHE A 283 -19.26 4.18 -16.57
CA PHE A 283 -20.44 3.29 -16.63
C PHE A 283 -21.38 3.61 -17.79
N LYS A 284 -21.28 4.78 -18.43
CA LYS A 284 -22.25 5.26 -19.45
C LYS A 284 -22.44 4.24 -20.58
N GLU A 285 -21.35 3.68 -21.08
CA GLU A 285 -21.38 2.74 -22.22
C GLU A 285 -21.47 1.29 -21.77
N LYS A 286 -20.69 0.88 -20.76
CA LYS A 286 -20.58 -0.53 -20.34
C LYS A 286 -21.70 -1.01 -19.43
N ARG A 287 -22.33 -0.12 -18.64
CA ARG A 287 -23.38 -0.45 -17.66
C ARG A 287 -24.40 0.71 -17.54
N PRO A 288 -25.15 1.03 -18.62
CA PRO A 288 -26.04 2.20 -18.65
C PRO A 288 -27.11 2.20 -17.56
N GLU A 289 -27.69 1.04 -17.23
CA GLU A 289 -28.70 0.91 -16.16
C GLU A 289 -28.12 1.27 -14.78
N PHE A 290 -26.87 0.88 -14.52
CA PHE A 290 -26.20 1.25 -13.28
C PHE A 290 -25.81 2.75 -13.28
N TYR A 291 -25.37 3.27 -14.43
CA TYR A 291 -25.12 4.70 -14.60
C TYR A 291 -26.36 5.54 -14.29
N GLU A 292 -27.55 5.11 -14.74
CA GLU A 292 -28.81 5.83 -14.45
C GLU A 292 -29.08 5.99 -12.96
N ILE A 293 -28.69 5.00 -12.15
CA ILE A 293 -28.82 5.00 -10.69
C ILE A 293 -27.80 5.96 -10.05
N ILE A 294 -26.54 5.95 -10.52
CA ILE A 294 -25.45 6.68 -9.85
C ILE A 294 -25.20 8.10 -10.39
N GLN A 295 -25.66 8.44 -11.59
CA GLN A 295 -25.28 9.69 -12.28
C GLN A 295 -25.56 10.95 -11.44
N ASN A 296 -26.66 10.94 -10.67
CA ASN A 296 -27.11 12.06 -9.83
C ASN A 296 -26.63 11.96 -8.38
N LEU A 297 -25.91 10.89 -8.01
CA LEU A 297 -25.36 10.75 -6.67
C LEU A 297 -24.09 11.58 -6.53
N SER A 298 -23.95 12.21 -5.36
CA SER A 298 -22.65 12.69 -4.90
C SER A 298 -21.72 11.52 -4.57
N MET A 299 -20.43 11.78 -4.43
CA MET A 299 -19.47 10.78 -3.94
C MET A 299 -19.90 10.23 -2.58
N GLU A 300 -20.32 11.10 -1.66
CA GLU A 300 -20.83 10.73 -0.34
C GLU A 300 -22.07 9.84 -0.40
N ASP A 301 -23.05 10.17 -1.25
CA ASP A 301 -24.27 9.37 -1.41
C ASP A 301 -23.95 8.01 -2.01
N PHE A 302 -23.08 7.97 -3.03
CA PHE A 302 -22.61 6.71 -3.62
C PHE A 302 -21.94 5.82 -2.57
N VAL A 303 -20.97 6.35 -1.81
CA VAL A 303 -20.28 5.61 -0.77
C VAL A 303 -21.27 5.10 0.28
N THR A 304 -22.21 5.94 0.71
CA THR A 304 -23.25 5.56 1.68
C THR A 304 -24.08 4.39 1.15
N VAL A 305 -24.52 4.44 -0.11
CA VAL A 305 -25.30 3.35 -0.73
C VAL A 305 -24.50 2.05 -0.79
N VAL A 306 -23.22 2.10 -1.14
CA VAL A 306 -22.36 0.90 -1.24
C VAL A 306 -22.02 0.33 0.13
N MET A 307 -21.62 1.18 1.08
CA MET A 307 -21.24 0.78 2.43
C MET A 307 -22.41 0.17 3.19
N ASN A 308 -23.59 0.79 3.13
CA ASN A 308 -24.80 0.26 3.78
C ASN A 308 -25.10 -1.17 3.31
N LYS A 309 -24.97 -1.48 2.02
CA LYS A 309 -25.20 -2.84 1.51
C LYS A 309 -24.26 -3.88 2.11
N ARG A 310 -23.02 -3.49 2.46
CA ARG A 310 -22.01 -4.38 3.04
C ARG A 310 -22.19 -4.54 4.54
N GLU A 311 -22.57 -3.47 5.24
CA GLU A 311 -22.79 -3.47 6.70
C GLU A 311 -24.02 -4.27 7.15
N HIS A 312 -25.02 -4.49 6.28
CA HIS A 312 -26.23 -5.27 6.63
C HIS A 312 -26.03 -6.80 6.63
N LYS A 313 -24.83 -7.29 6.35
CA LYS A 313 -24.49 -8.72 6.36
C LYS A 313 -23.35 -8.97 7.34
N ALA A 314 -23.39 -10.11 8.04
CA ALA A 314 -22.25 -10.54 8.83
C ALA A 314 -21.00 -10.67 7.95
N ALA A 315 -19.84 -10.28 8.47
CA ALA A 315 -18.61 -10.13 7.70
C ALA A 315 -18.24 -11.39 6.90
N PHE A 316 -18.27 -12.57 7.54
CA PHE A 316 -17.95 -13.84 6.88
C PHE A 316 -19.04 -14.34 5.92
N ASP A 317 -20.31 -13.96 6.14
CA ASP A 317 -21.38 -14.26 5.18
C ASP A 317 -21.22 -13.43 3.90
N LEU A 318 -20.86 -12.15 4.04
CA LEU A 318 -20.53 -11.30 2.90
C LEU A 318 -19.27 -11.81 2.20
N PHE A 319 -18.24 -12.17 2.96
CA PHE A 319 -16.98 -12.70 2.42
C PHE A 319 -17.21 -13.98 1.61
N LYS A 320 -18.07 -14.89 2.08
CA LYS A 320 -18.49 -16.07 1.32
C LYS A 320 -19.27 -15.73 0.06
N ALA A 321 -20.17 -14.74 0.12
CA ALA A 321 -20.92 -14.31 -1.06
C ALA A 321 -20.01 -13.66 -2.12
N GLU A 322 -19.07 -12.81 -1.70
CA GLU A 322 -18.08 -12.20 -2.59
C GLU A 322 -17.10 -13.24 -3.15
N TYR A 323 -16.82 -14.33 -2.43
CA TYR A 323 -16.00 -15.43 -2.93
C TYR A 323 -16.68 -16.11 -4.13
N LEU A 324 -17.99 -16.38 -4.04
CA LEU A 324 -18.76 -16.96 -5.13
C LEU A 324 -18.88 -16.02 -6.34
N GLU A 325 -19.10 -14.71 -6.10
CA GLU A 325 -19.09 -13.69 -7.16
C GLU A 325 -17.72 -13.65 -7.86
N ALA A 326 -16.63 -13.72 -7.10
CA ALA A 326 -15.28 -13.76 -7.64
C ALA A 326 -14.97 -15.04 -8.43
N GLU A 327 -15.44 -16.20 -7.96
CA GLU A 327 -15.32 -17.47 -8.71
C GLU A 327 -16.04 -17.37 -10.06
N GLU A 328 -17.29 -16.89 -10.07
CA GLU A 328 -18.06 -16.70 -11.30
C GLU A 328 -17.38 -15.69 -12.25
N SER A 329 -16.88 -14.58 -11.71
CA SER A 329 -16.13 -13.57 -12.46
C SER A 329 -14.89 -14.15 -13.13
N ILE A 330 -14.12 -14.97 -12.41
CA ILE A 330 -12.90 -15.61 -12.92
C ILE A 330 -13.22 -16.70 -13.94
N GLU A 331 -14.25 -17.51 -13.70
CA GLU A 331 -14.67 -18.57 -14.63
C GLU A 331 -15.18 -18.02 -15.95
N LYS A 332 -15.92 -16.90 -15.90
CA LYS A 332 -16.50 -16.26 -17.09
C LYS A 332 -15.58 -15.25 -17.78
N GLU A 333 -14.45 -14.90 -17.16
CA GLU A 333 -13.60 -13.79 -17.61
C GLU A 333 -14.38 -12.46 -17.71
N GLU A 334 -15.28 -12.22 -16.74
CA GLU A 334 -16.14 -11.04 -16.68
C GLU A 334 -15.86 -10.26 -15.39
N SER A 335 -15.60 -8.96 -15.50
CA SER A 335 -15.27 -8.13 -14.34
C SER A 335 -16.48 -7.80 -13.46
N VAL A 336 -16.21 -7.69 -12.15
CA VAL A 336 -17.10 -6.99 -11.21
C VAL A 336 -16.89 -5.48 -11.41
N TYR A 337 -17.49 -4.97 -12.49
CA TYR A 337 -17.13 -3.70 -13.11
C TYR A 337 -17.00 -2.50 -12.16
N TRP A 338 -17.89 -2.35 -11.18
CA TRP A 338 -17.83 -1.23 -10.26
C TRP A 338 -16.62 -1.27 -9.31
N LYS A 339 -16.16 -2.48 -8.93
CA LYS A 339 -14.96 -2.67 -8.10
C LYS A 339 -13.70 -2.33 -8.92
N GLU A 340 -13.67 -2.71 -10.19
CA GLU A 340 -12.58 -2.36 -11.12
C GLU A 340 -12.53 -0.84 -11.32
N MET A 341 -13.67 -0.18 -11.59
CA MET A 341 -13.70 1.28 -11.75
C MET A 341 -13.31 2.02 -10.48
N LEU A 342 -13.54 1.44 -9.30
CA LEU A 342 -13.08 2.03 -8.05
C LEU A 342 -11.55 1.92 -7.89
N ALA A 343 -10.93 0.84 -8.37
CA ALA A 343 -9.47 0.71 -8.43
C ALA A 343 -8.85 1.71 -9.42
N VAL A 344 -9.48 1.87 -10.59
CA VAL A 344 -9.11 2.90 -11.57
C VAL A 344 -9.19 4.31 -10.96
N LEU A 345 -10.28 4.63 -10.24
CA LEU A 345 -10.44 5.92 -9.57
C LEU A 345 -9.34 6.14 -8.52
N SER A 346 -9.00 5.12 -7.73
CA SER A 346 -7.93 5.18 -6.72
C SER A 346 -6.61 5.61 -7.35
N PHE A 347 -6.22 4.93 -8.43
CA PHE A 347 -5.02 5.27 -9.20
C PHE A 347 -5.08 6.69 -9.79
N ALA A 348 -6.20 7.04 -10.42
CA ALA A 348 -6.39 8.35 -11.05
C ALA A 348 -6.32 9.52 -10.06
N MET A 349 -6.72 9.31 -8.79
CA MET A 349 -6.64 10.32 -7.73
C MET A 349 -5.24 10.49 -7.13
N ASN A 350 -4.37 9.50 -7.26
CA ASN A 350 -3.10 9.47 -6.55
C ASN A 350 -2.20 10.68 -6.90
N TYR A 351 -2.15 11.09 -8.16
CA TYR A 351 -1.36 12.23 -8.63
C TYR A 351 -2.01 13.61 -8.40
N PRO A 352 -3.31 13.79 -8.71
CA PRO A 352 -3.95 15.09 -8.55
C PRO A 352 -4.37 15.42 -7.11
N ALA A 353 -4.24 14.49 -6.16
CA ALA A 353 -4.64 14.69 -4.77
C ALA A 353 -4.08 15.97 -4.13
N LYS A 354 -2.84 16.36 -4.47
CA LYS A 354 -2.21 17.60 -4.01
C LYS A 354 -2.84 18.89 -4.58
N TYR A 355 -3.63 18.80 -5.64
CA TYR A 355 -4.35 19.92 -6.25
C TYR A 355 -5.74 20.14 -5.67
N PHE A 356 -6.23 19.26 -4.79
CA PHE A 356 -7.49 19.45 -4.11
C PHE A 356 -7.43 20.61 -3.11
N SER A 357 -8.60 21.16 -2.80
CA SER A 357 -8.74 22.02 -1.62
C SER A 357 -8.62 21.19 -0.33
N ALA A 358 -8.27 21.81 0.79
CA ALA A 358 -8.23 21.11 2.08
C ALA A 358 -9.61 20.52 2.44
N GLU A 359 -10.69 21.20 2.06
CA GLU A 359 -12.05 20.69 2.22
C GLU A 359 -12.27 19.39 1.46
N ASP A 360 -11.84 19.31 0.20
CA ASP A 360 -11.98 18.13 -0.63
C ASP A 360 -11.02 17.01 -0.19
N MET A 361 -9.82 17.33 0.27
CA MET A 361 -8.93 16.34 0.88
C MET A 361 -9.57 15.69 2.12
N LEU A 362 -10.22 16.48 2.99
CA LEU A 362 -10.94 15.95 4.14
C LEU A 362 -12.13 15.07 3.72
N ARG A 363 -12.86 15.45 2.66
CA ARG A 363 -13.94 14.63 2.08
C ARG A 363 -13.40 13.30 1.54
N LEU A 364 -12.32 13.34 0.76
CA LEU A 364 -11.64 12.16 0.21
C LEU A 364 -11.23 11.19 1.33
N GLN A 365 -10.50 11.68 2.33
CA GLN A 365 -9.98 10.88 3.43
C GLN A 365 -11.10 10.29 4.31
N LYS A 366 -12.14 11.06 4.59
CA LYS A 366 -13.23 10.62 5.47
C LYS A 366 -14.20 9.67 4.78
N THR A 367 -14.49 9.89 3.49
CA THR A 367 -15.59 9.24 2.80
C THR A 367 -15.10 8.15 1.87
N LEU A 368 -14.26 8.48 0.89
CA LEU A 368 -13.95 7.58 -0.23
C LEU A 368 -12.78 6.64 0.07
N MET A 369 -11.73 7.12 0.73
CA MET A 369 -10.56 6.30 1.08
C MET A 369 -10.91 5.04 1.91
N PRO A 370 -11.84 5.10 2.89
CA PRO A 370 -12.32 3.89 3.57
C PRO A 370 -12.90 2.84 2.62
N LEU A 371 -13.75 3.24 1.68
CA LEU A 371 -14.35 2.33 0.72
C LEU A 371 -13.27 1.72 -0.18
N ILE A 372 -12.39 2.56 -0.73
CA ILE A 372 -11.24 2.13 -1.55
C ILE A 372 -10.44 1.07 -0.80
N SER A 373 -9.98 1.38 0.42
CA SER A 373 -9.11 0.50 1.20
C SER A 373 -9.67 -0.91 1.42
N ILE A 374 -11.00 -1.05 1.46
CA ILE A 374 -11.66 -2.34 1.64
C ILE A 374 -11.89 -3.04 0.30
N VAL A 375 -12.27 -2.30 -0.75
CA VAL A 375 -12.66 -2.90 -2.03
C VAL A 375 -11.45 -3.26 -2.91
N ILE A 376 -10.41 -2.44 -2.94
CA ILE A 376 -9.28 -2.64 -3.87
C ILE A 376 -8.17 -3.52 -3.32
N ALA A 377 -8.35 -4.08 -2.11
CA ALA A 377 -7.37 -4.97 -1.50
C ALA A 377 -7.17 -6.27 -2.29
N PHE A 378 -8.20 -6.73 -3.01
CA PHE A 378 -8.19 -7.92 -3.87
C PHE A 378 -7.61 -9.15 -3.16
N VAL A 379 -8.26 -9.59 -2.09
CA VAL A 379 -7.82 -10.78 -1.35
C VAL A 379 -7.81 -12.00 -2.28
N PRO A 380 -6.70 -12.74 -2.38
CA PRO A 380 -6.66 -13.92 -3.23
C PRO A 380 -7.54 -15.05 -2.70
N GLN A 381 -8.15 -15.81 -3.61
CA GLN A 381 -9.08 -16.91 -3.30
C GLN A 381 -8.52 -17.93 -2.30
N SER A 382 -7.24 -18.30 -2.37
CA SER A 382 -6.65 -19.25 -1.42
C SER A 382 -6.54 -18.71 0.00
N SER A 383 -6.30 -17.40 0.19
CA SER A 383 -6.39 -16.77 1.50
C SER A 383 -7.83 -16.78 2.04
N VAL A 384 -8.82 -16.58 1.17
CA VAL A 384 -10.24 -16.64 1.54
C VAL A 384 -10.61 -18.02 2.06
N VAL A 385 -10.22 -19.08 1.34
CA VAL A 385 -10.50 -20.47 1.73
C VAL A 385 -9.92 -20.80 3.11
N GLU A 386 -8.68 -20.36 3.40
CA GLU A 386 -8.07 -20.52 4.72
C GLU A 386 -8.79 -19.75 5.82
N MET A 387 -9.16 -18.49 5.57
CA MET A 387 -9.92 -17.69 6.52
C MET A 387 -11.30 -18.28 6.84
N MET A 388 -12.00 -18.78 5.81
CA MET A 388 -13.28 -19.47 5.99
C MET A 388 -13.13 -20.74 6.81
N ALA A 389 -12.09 -21.54 6.55
CA ALA A 389 -11.81 -22.75 7.33
C ALA A 389 -11.54 -22.45 8.81
N LEU A 390 -10.80 -21.37 9.11
CA LEU A 390 -10.54 -20.91 10.47
C LEU A 390 -11.82 -20.41 11.16
N HIS A 391 -12.65 -19.65 10.45
CA HIS A 391 -13.89 -19.13 10.98
C HIS A 391 -14.89 -20.27 11.29
N GLU A 392 -15.07 -21.20 10.37
CA GLU A 392 -15.95 -22.36 10.56
C GLU A 392 -15.47 -23.30 11.69
N ALA A 393 -14.17 -23.33 11.96
CA ALA A 393 -13.60 -24.05 13.10
C ALA A 393 -13.74 -23.29 14.44
N GLY A 394 -14.30 -22.07 14.45
CA GLY A 394 -14.44 -21.23 15.64
C GLY A 394 -13.13 -20.61 16.14
N ILE A 395 -12.11 -20.57 15.27
CA ILE A 395 -10.77 -20.06 15.59
C ILE A 395 -10.63 -18.59 15.22
N LEU A 396 -11.32 -18.13 14.17
CA LEU A 396 -11.24 -16.77 13.67
C LEU A 396 -12.58 -16.03 13.82
N GLU A 397 -12.52 -14.89 14.50
CA GLU A 397 -13.66 -13.99 14.73
C GLU A 397 -13.26 -12.56 14.35
N ILE A 398 -14.26 -11.71 14.09
CA ILE A 398 -14.06 -10.29 13.80
C ILE A 398 -14.98 -9.45 14.67
N THR A 399 -14.48 -8.33 15.17
CA THR A 399 -15.19 -7.38 16.02
C THR A 399 -15.06 -5.97 15.46
N ALA A 400 -16.17 -5.26 15.37
CA ALA A 400 -16.19 -3.83 15.07
C ALA A 400 -15.76 -3.03 16.31
N VAL A 401 -14.75 -2.17 16.17
CA VAL A 401 -14.18 -1.40 17.28
C VAL A 401 -14.41 0.11 17.20
N GLY A 402 -14.94 0.61 16.08
CA GLY A 402 -15.18 2.04 15.89
C GLY A 402 -13.90 2.89 15.74
N ASP A 403 -14.11 4.20 15.56
CA ASP A 403 -13.02 5.19 15.45
C ASP A 403 -12.37 5.54 16.80
N ASP A 404 -13.03 5.18 17.92
CA ASP A 404 -12.57 5.47 19.28
C ASP A 404 -11.70 4.35 19.89
N SER A 405 -11.35 3.33 19.10
CA SER A 405 -10.54 2.22 19.57
C SER A 405 -9.10 2.66 19.89
N GLU A 406 -8.57 2.22 21.03
CA GLU A 406 -7.22 2.55 21.50
C GLU A 406 -6.54 1.36 22.17
N GLU A 407 -5.35 0.99 21.69
CA GLU A 407 -4.47 0.01 22.31
C GLU A 407 -3.50 0.66 23.31
N GLU A 408 -3.33 0.03 24.46
CA GLU A 408 -2.38 0.41 25.48
C GLU A 408 -1.44 -0.78 25.78
N PRO A 409 -0.22 -0.79 25.22
CA PRO A 409 0.79 -1.81 25.53
C PRO A 409 1.11 -1.83 27.03
N GLN A 410 1.16 -3.02 27.63
CA GLN A 410 1.34 -3.17 29.08
C GLN A 410 2.78 -3.57 29.44
N GLU A 411 3.37 -2.96 30.47
CA GLU A 411 4.78 -3.23 30.87
C GLU A 411 5.05 -4.71 31.17
N ASN A 412 4.05 -5.44 31.70
CA ASN A 412 4.16 -6.85 32.03
C ASN A 412 3.90 -7.80 30.83
N GLY A 413 3.63 -7.25 29.64
CA GLY A 413 3.36 -7.99 28.42
C GLY A 413 1.93 -7.79 27.89
N GLY A 414 1.76 -7.98 26.59
CA GLY A 414 0.48 -7.83 25.91
C GLY A 414 0.01 -6.38 25.77
N ALA A 415 -1.29 -6.21 25.58
CA ALA A 415 -1.95 -4.89 25.55
C ALA A 415 -3.37 -4.96 26.10
N ILE A 416 -3.83 -3.83 26.64
CA ILE A 416 -5.25 -3.58 26.87
C ILE A 416 -5.80 -2.89 25.62
N TYR A 417 -6.87 -3.42 25.06
CA TYR A 417 -7.59 -2.78 23.97
C TYR A 417 -8.94 -2.24 24.47
N ARG A 418 -9.15 -0.94 24.28
CA ARG A 418 -10.40 -0.24 24.61
C ARG A 418 -11.12 0.18 23.35
N PHE A 419 -12.43 -0.03 23.31
CA PHE A 419 -13.26 0.36 22.17
C PHE A 419 -14.74 0.41 22.56
N THR A 420 -15.57 1.03 21.72
CA THR A 420 -17.03 0.95 21.85
C THR A 420 -17.56 -0.09 20.85
N ASP A 421 -18.27 -1.10 21.33
CA ASP A 421 -18.87 -2.12 20.46
C ASP A 421 -20.12 -1.62 19.73
N GLU A 422 -20.67 -2.43 18.82
CA GLU A 422 -21.85 -2.10 18.03
C GLU A 422 -23.11 -1.83 18.87
N SER A 423 -23.15 -2.30 20.12
CA SER A 423 -24.25 -2.01 21.05
C SER A 423 -24.11 -0.65 21.74
N GLY A 424 -23.02 0.08 21.49
CA GLY A 424 -22.68 1.32 22.18
C GLY A 424 -22.08 1.09 23.57
N THR A 425 -21.64 -0.13 23.88
CA THR A 425 -21.05 -0.48 25.17
C THR A 425 -19.54 -0.35 25.11
N LYS A 426 -18.95 0.32 26.09
CA LYS A 426 -17.49 0.41 26.22
C LYS A 426 -16.92 -0.94 26.66
N GLN A 427 -15.96 -1.42 25.90
CA GLN A 427 -15.21 -2.64 26.15
C GLN A 427 -13.79 -2.28 26.57
N GLU A 428 -13.24 -3.07 27.48
CA GLU A 428 -11.83 -3.06 27.87
C GLU A 428 -11.38 -4.52 27.98
N GLN A 429 -10.44 -4.93 27.14
CA GLN A 429 -10.02 -6.32 27.03
C GLN A 429 -8.51 -6.42 27.04
N TYR A 430 -7.98 -7.29 27.90
CA TYR A 430 -6.55 -7.60 27.93
C TYR A 430 -6.23 -8.78 27.01
N TYR A 431 -5.16 -8.63 26.23
CA TYR A 431 -4.64 -9.65 25.33
C TYR A 431 -3.16 -9.91 25.62
N GLU A 432 -2.83 -11.17 25.93
CA GLU A 432 -1.44 -11.62 26.12
C GLU A 432 -0.61 -11.50 24.83
N THR A 433 -1.26 -11.61 23.67
CA THR A 433 -0.65 -11.38 22.37
C THR A 433 -1.47 -10.37 21.57
N PHE A 434 -0.81 -9.29 21.17
CA PHE A 434 -1.39 -8.22 20.37
C PHE A 434 -0.50 -7.93 19.15
N VAL A 435 -1.09 -7.95 17.96
CA VAL A 435 -0.40 -7.67 16.69
C VAL A 435 -1.08 -6.52 15.96
N ASP A 436 -0.37 -5.40 15.80
CA ASP A 436 -0.85 -4.31 14.96
C ASP A 436 -0.71 -4.67 13.47
N CYS A 437 -1.82 -4.72 12.75
CA CYS A 437 -1.90 -5.07 11.34
C CYS A 437 -2.63 -3.99 10.49
N VAL A 438 -2.64 -2.73 10.93
CA VAL A 438 -3.31 -1.61 10.22
C VAL A 438 -2.68 -1.28 8.85
N GLY A 439 -1.59 -1.95 8.48
CA GLY A 439 -0.86 -1.69 7.24
C GLY A 439 0.19 -0.59 7.41
N GLN A 440 0.91 -0.26 6.33
CA GLN A 440 1.95 0.76 6.37
C GLN A 440 1.31 2.13 6.62
N PRO A 441 1.59 2.80 7.76
CA PRO A 441 1.07 4.15 7.98
C PRO A 441 1.75 5.14 7.05
N HIS A 442 1.00 6.18 6.65
CA HIS A 442 1.63 7.41 6.17
C HIS A 442 2.38 8.05 7.34
N LEU A 443 3.66 8.33 7.13
CA LEU A 443 4.55 8.84 8.15
C LEU A 443 4.51 10.36 8.20
N SER A 444 4.72 10.92 9.40
CA SER A 444 4.77 12.37 9.54
C SER A 444 6.07 12.92 8.96
N TYR A 445 6.08 14.21 8.63
CA TYR A 445 7.29 14.96 8.28
C TYR A 445 8.44 14.73 9.27
N ARG A 446 8.13 14.62 10.57
CA ARG A 446 9.12 14.44 11.64
C ARG A 446 9.75 13.05 11.66
N ASP A 447 9.08 12.07 11.07
CA ASP A 447 9.54 10.68 10.98
C ASP A 447 10.48 10.44 9.79
N LEU A 448 10.73 11.45 8.95
CA LEU A 448 11.72 11.35 7.87
C LEU A 448 13.10 10.95 8.46
N PRO A 449 13.75 9.90 7.92
CA PRO A 449 15.00 9.39 8.49
C PRO A 449 16.19 10.30 8.21
N TYR A 450 16.12 11.12 7.15
CA TYR A 450 17.20 11.98 6.70
C TYR A 450 17.13 13.34 7.41
N LYS A 451 17.73 13.40 8.61
CA LYS A 451 17.62 14.58 9.48
C LYS A 451 18.23 15.83 8.86
N SER A 452 19.30 15.72 8.08
CA SER A 452 19.90 16.88 7.44
C SER A 452 18.94 17.58 6.47
N LEU A 453 18.09 16.84 5.74
CA LEU A 453 17.08 17.44 4.86
C LEU A 453 16.08 18.31 5.64
N VAL A 454 15.70 17.88 6.84
CA VAL A 454 14.76 18.59 7.73
C VAL A 454 15.44 19.80 8.36
N ASP A 455 16.62 19.61 8.95
CA ASP A 455 17.35 20.64 9.70
C ASP A 455 17.83 21.78 8.79
N MET A 456 18.22 21.45 7.55
CA MET A 456 18.63 22.42 6.52
C MET A 456 17.45 23.02 5.76
N LYS A 457 16.20 22.64 6.07
CA LYS A 457 14.98 23.08 5.38
C LYS A 457 14.99 22.80 3.88
N THR A 458 15.67 21.74 3.46
CA THR A 458 15.64 21.23 2.08
C THR A 458 14.26 20.68 1.73
N VAL A 459 13.58 20.09 2.71
CA VAL A 459 12.21 19.59 2.60
C VAL A 459 11.26 20.42 3.47
N ALA A 460 9.97 20.37 3.15
CA ALA A 460 8.90 20.95 3.96
C ALA A 460 7.78 19.94 4.24
N GLN A 461 7.03 20.21 5.31
CA GLN A 461 5.79 19.52 5.63
C GLN A 461 4.80 19.68 4.47
N ALA A 462 4.24 18.57 3.99
CA ALA A 462 3.16 18.62 2.99
C ALA A 462 1.93 19.29 3.60
N LYS A 463 1.35 20.26 2.86
CA LYS A 463 0.20 21.04 3.32
C LYS A 463 -0.72 21.37 2.15
N ILE A 464 -2.03 21.37 2.40
CA ILE A 464 -3.05 21.67 1.40
C ILE A 464 -3.83 22.90 1.83
N LYS A 465 -3.99 23.86 0.92
CA LYS A 465 -4.66 25.13 1.21
C LYS A 465 -6.18 24.97 1.30
N PHE A 466 -6.80 25.63 2.26
CA PHE A 466 -8.26 25.78 2.30
C PHE A 466 -8.74 26.75 1.21
N ARG A 467 -9.82 26.37 0.53
CA ARG A 467 -10.48 27.25 -0.45
C ARG A 467 -11.32 28.32 0.25
N ARG A 468 -12.00 27.98 1.36
CA ARG A 468 -12.91 28.87 2.07
C ARG A 468 -12.42 29.14 3.49
N GLU A 469 -12.12 30.42 3.77
CA GLU A 469 -11.68 30.87 5.10
C GLU A 469 -12.66 30.52 6.22
N GLU A 470 -13.97 30.65 5.98
CA GLU A 470 -15.01 30.30 6.97
C GLU A 470 -14.89 28.83 7.42
N LYS A 471 -14.73 27.90 6.45
CA LYS A 471 -14.56 26.48 6.74
C LYS A 471 -13.24 26.21 7.45
N ALA A 472 -12.18 26.90 7.07
CA ALA A 472 -10.89 26.78 7.72
C ALA A 472 -10.93 27.19 9.19
N ARG A 473 -11.56 28.33 9.51
CA ARG A 473 -11.73 28.79 10.90
C ARG A 473 -12.49 27.78 11.76
N LYS A 474 -13.57 27.21 11.22
CA LYS A 474 -14.32 26.15 11.91
C LYS A 474 -13.49 24.87 12.10
N ALA A 475 -12.68 24.50 11.11
CA ALA A 475 -11.82 23.33 11.22
C ALA A 475 -10.68 23.56 12.24
N LEU A 476 -10.13 24.77 12.33
CA LEU A 476 -9.09 25.15 13.30
C LEU A 476 -9.53 24.94 14.76
N GLU A 477 -10.83 25.04 15.06
CA GLU A 477 -11.38 24.81 16.40
C GLU A 477 -11.38 23.31 16.80
N THR A 478 -11.35 22.39 15.84
CA THR A 478 -11.64 20.97 16.07
C THR A 478 -10.61 20.00 15.48
N ASN A 479 -9.69 20.48 14.64
CA ASN A 479 -8.70 19.67 13.94
C ASN A 479 -7.30 20.26 14.15
N ASP A 480 -6.47 19.55 14.91
CA ASP A 480 -5.09 19.91 15.26
C ASP A 480 -4.14 19.91 14.06
N LYS A 481 -4.56 19.35 12.92
CA LYS A 481 -3.81 19.40 11.66
C LYS A 481 -4.03 20.69 10.88
N VAL A 482 -4.95 21.56 11.29
CA VAL A 482 -5.20 22.83 10.60
C VAL A 482 -4.34 23.93 11.20
N GLU A 483 -3.70 24.72 10.35
CA GLU A 483 -2.85 25.84 10.76
C GLU A 483 -3.13 27.11 9.94
N ALA A 484 -2.90 28.26 10.56
CA ALA A 484 -2.88 29.55 9.86
C ALA A 484 -1.46 29.83 9.34
N GLY A 485 -1.34 30.10 8.04
CA GLY A 485 -0.10 30.49 7.40
C GLY A 485 0.26 31.96 7.66
N ASN A 486 1.55 32.27 7.51
CA ASN A 486 2.06 33.64 7.63
C ASN A 486 1.57 34.57 6.50
N ASP A 487 1.00 34.00 5.45
CA ASP A 487 0.44 34.68 4.28
C ASP A 487 -1.07 34.99 4.42
N GLY A 488 -1.64 34.74 5.61
CA GLY A 488 -3.06 34.96 5.89
C GLY A 488 -3.98 33.86 5.35
N ASN A 489 -3.43 32.82 4.73
CA ASN A 489 -4.20 31.64 4.31
C ASN A 489 -4.23 30.59 5.43
N TYR A 490 -5.06 29.56 5.24
CA TYR A 490 -5.16 28.44 6.17
C TYR A 490 -4.83 27.15 5.43
N TYR A 491 -4.20 26.22 6.13
CA TYR A 491 -3.67 25.00 5.56
C TYR A 491 -4.06 23.78 6.41
N LEU A 492 -4.27 22.66 5.75
CA LEU A 492 -4.34 21.34 6.35
C LEU A 492 -2.98 20.67 6.22
N ASN A 493 -2.35 20.34 7.33
CA ASN A 493 -1.16 19.50 7.38
C ASN A 493 -1.54 18.06 7.02
N VAL A 494 -0.97 17.57 5.93
CA VAL A 494 -1.18 16.20 5.44
C VAL A 494 0.11 15.38 5.63
N PRO A 495 0.06 14.05 5.74
CA PRO A 495 1.25 13.25 6.02
C PRO A 495 2.40 13.45 5.01
N GLY A 496 3.64 13.25 5.46
CA GLY A 496 4.82 13.30 4.59
C GLY A 496 5.38 14.69 4.28
N ILE A 497 6.24 14.74 3.25
CA ILE A 497 6.93 15.92 2.74
C ILE A 497 6.29 16.45 1.46
N ALA A 498 6.48 17.73 1.17
CA ALA A 498 6.05 18.35 -0.07
C ALA A 498 6.92 17.88 -1.26
N ILE A 499 6.26 17.49 -2.34
CA ILE A 499 6.86 17.13 -3.63
C ILE A 499 6.08 17.75 -4.80
N ASN A 500 6.75 17.93 -5.95
CA ASN A 500 6.07 18.31 -7.20
C ASN A 500 5.62 17.07 -8.02
N ASP A 501 5.08 17.28 -9.22
CA ASP A 501 4.65 16.20 -10.13
C ASP A 501 5.79 15.28 -10.58
N ASN A 502 7.03 15.75 -10.54
CA ASN A 502 8.21 14.99 -10.91
C ASN A 502 8.83 14.28 -9.70
N PHE A 503 8.17 14.27 -8.54
CA PHE A 503 8.66 13.70 -7.29
C PHE A 503 9.91 14.39 -6.71
N GLN A 504 10.23 15.61 -7.18
CA GLN A 504 11.29 16.42 -6.60
C GLN A 504 10.82 16.97 -5.26
N VAL A 505 11.68 16.95 -4.26
CA VAL A 505 11.35 17.51 -2.94
C VAL A 505 11.29 19.03 -2.98
N MET A 506 10.41 19.60 -2.15
CA MET A 506 10.19 21.05 -2.09
C MET A 506 10.43 21.60 -0.69
N ASN A 507 10.94 22.83 -0.63
CA ASN A 507 11.10 23.56 0.62
C ASN A 507 9.85 24.38 0.99
N SER A 508 9.90 25.11 2.10
CA SER A 508 8.74 25.87 2.62
C SER A 508 8.36 27.11 1.79
N LEU A 509 9.20 27.48 0.82
CA LEU A 509 8.97 28.58 -0.13
C LEU A 509 8.49 28.06 -1.49
N ASP A 510 8.05 26.80 -1.55
CA ASP A 510 7.65 26.09 -2.76
C ASP A 510 8.77 26.01 -3.83
N ALA A 511 10.03 26.19 -3.42
CA ALA A 511 11.16 26.03 -4.33
C ALA A 511 11.48 24.54 -4.49
N VAL A 512 11.61 24.13 -5.75
CA VAL A 512 11.92 22.75 -6.14
C VAL A 512 13.41 22.46 -5.96
N ASN A 513 13.73 21.32 -5.38
CA ASN A 513 15.09 20.79 -5.35
C ASN A 513 15.35 19.92 -6.58
N GLU A 514 16.23 20.38 -7.47
CA GLU A 514 16.52 19.67 -8.72
C GLU A 514 17.35 18.39 -8.54
N ARG A 515 17.93 18.17 -7.36
CA ARG A 515 18.87 17.09 -7.07
C ARG A 515 18.27 15.92 -6.30
N ILE A 516 17.14 16.11 -5.61
CA ILE A 516 16.59 15.11 -4.68
C ILE A 516 15.15 14.76 -5.03
N TYR A 517 14.93 13.48 -5.29
CA TYR A 517 13.64 12.89 -5.65
C TYR A 517 13.18 11.91 -4.57
N MET A 518 11.91 11.96 -4.20
CA MET A 518 11.30 11.08 -3.19
C MET A 518 10.25 10.18 -3.82
N MET A 519 10.56 8.89 -3.98
CA MET A 519 9.62 7.87 -4.50
C MET A 519 9.08 6.96 -3.38
N ALA A 520 9.53 7.14 -2.14
CA ALA A 520 9.08 6.33 -1.00
C ALA A 520 7.74 6.86 -0.45
N VAL A 521 6.64 6.21 -0.89
CA VAL A 521 5.24 6.57 -0.57
C VAL A 521 4.95 6.85 0.90
N PRO A 522 5.50 6.12 1.89
CA PRO A 522 5.26 6.44 3.30
C PRO A 522 5.59 7.89 3.68
N TYR A 523 6.49 8.56 2.95
CA TYR A 523 6.87 9.95 3.21
C TYR A 523 6.22 10.96 2.27
N ILE A 524 5.35 10.57 1.35
CA ILE A 524 4.64 11.47 0.43
C ILE A 524 3.13 11.24 0.42
N GLY A 525 2.62 10.45 1.37
CA GLY A 525 1.22 10.01 1.47
C GLY A 525 0.17 11.13 1.55
N GLY A 526 0.57 12.37 1.88
CA GLY A 526 -0.32 13.53 1.84
C GLY A 526 -0.60 14.05 0.44
N TYR A 527 0.35 13.89 -0.50
CA TYR A 527 0.21 14.29 -1.90
C TYR A 527 -0.04 13.10 -2.83
N ASN A 528 0.23 11.88 -2.35
CA ASN A 528 0.01 10.62 -3.01
C ASN A 528 -0.71 9.66 -2.05
N PRO A 529 -2.05 9.79 -1.87
CA PRO A 529 -2.80 9.10 -0.83
C PRO A 529 -3.03 7.60 -1.08
N ASP A 530 -2.76 7.11 -2.29
CA ASP A 530 -2.91 5.69 -2.62
C ASP A 530 -1.61 4.90 -2.40
N TYR A 531 -1.76 3.60 -2.19
CA TYR A 531 -0.67 2.68 -1.90
C TYR A 531 0.21 2.42 -3.15
N SER A 532 1.51 2.23 -2.92
CA SER A 532 2.49 1.98 -3.98
C SER A 532 2.35 0.59 -4.60
N GLY A 533 1.57 0.47 -5.67
CA GLY A 533 1.61 -0.68 -6.58
C GLY A 533 2.77 -0.60 -7.59
N LEU A 534 2.87 -1.61 -8.46
CA LEU A 534 3.87 -1.65 -9.53
C LEU A 534 3.60 -0.59 -10.61
N ASP A 535 2.33 -0.30 -10.87
CA ASP A 535 1.79 0.79 -11.68
C ASP A 535 2.27 2.18 -11.20
N PHE A 536 2.21 2.45 -9.89
CA PHE A 536 2.79 3.66 -9.31
C PHE A 536 4.30 3.72 -9.59
N CYS A 537 5.01 2.61 -9.38
CA CYS A 537 6.46 2.58 -9.59
C CYS A 537 6.84 2.85 -11.05
N GLU A 538 6.06 2.33 -12.00
CA GLU A 538 6.25 2.57 -13.41
C GLU A 538 6.08 4.06 -13.75
N ALA A 539 4.91 4.62 -13.43
CA ALA A 539 4.56 6.00 -13.76
C ALA A 539 5.39 7.04 -12.99
N ALA A 540 5.76 6.78 -11.74
CA ALA A 540 6.66 7.64 -10.97
C ALA A 540 8.08 7.63 -11.56
N SER A 541 8.60 6.45 -11.89
CA SER A 541 9.95 6.34 -12.46
C SER A 541 10.07 7.00 -13.83
N GLU A 542 9.01 6.96 -14.65
CA GLU A 542 8.97 7.67 -15.93
C GLU A 542 9.06 9.19 -15.74
N ARG A 543 8.26 9.77 -14.83
CA ARG A 543 8.30 11.22 -14.54
C ARG A 543 9.65 11.67 -14.00
N ILE A 544 10.23 10.90 -13.07
CA ILE A 544 11.55 11.19 -12.50
C ILE A 544 12.61 11.18 -13.59
N VAL A 545 12.64 10.15 -14.45
CA VAL A 545 13.62 10.05 -15.53
C VAL A 545 13.53 11.21 -16.52
N LYS A 546 12.30 11.56 -16.96
CA LYS A 546 12.08 12.72 -17.85
C LYS A 546 12.58 14.03 -17.24
N SER A 547 12.49 14.16 -15.91
CA SER A 547 12.99 15.34 -15.20
C SER A 547 14.50 15.32 -14.99
N LEU A 548 15.12 14.15 -14.80
CA LEU A 548 16.56 14.02 -14.56
C LEU A 548 17.38 14.35 -15.81
N LEU A 549 16.89 13.95 -16.97
CA LEU A 549 17.56 14.11 -18.26
C LEU A 549 16.58 14.77 -19.25
N PRO A 550 16.32 16.08 -19.11
CA PRO A 550 15.48 16.80 -20.06
C PRO A 550 16.16 16.80 -21.44
N ASN A 551 15.43 16.31 -22.45
CA ASN A 551 15.87 16.25 -23.87
C ASN A 551 16.44 17.56 -24.40
#